data_AF-A0A162CSD1-F1
#
_entry.id   AF-A0A162CSD1-F1
#
_cell.length_a   1.000
_cell.length_b   1.000
_cell.length_c   1.000
_cell.angle_alpha   90.00
_cell.angle_beta   90.00
_cell.angle_gamma   90.00
#
_symmetry.space_group_name_H-M   'P 1'
#
loop_
_entity.id
_entity.type
_entity.pdbx_description
1 polymer ?
#
loop_
_entity_poly.entity_id
_entity_poly.type
_entity_poly.pdbx_seq_one_letter_code
_entity_poly.pdbx_strand_id
1 'polypeptide(L)'
;LIDQVAQLLIDRPEASMSTAAHAISELVDFCNPNVVKVVTDARQMALYFSRAPIPWWRDGQTAGNPGGDAFTQLPSPPPLRHVGIYAYRAGFLAQFPLLNPAPIEQLESLEQLRALWHG
;
A
#
# COMPACT_ATOMS: atom_id res chain seq x y z
N LEU A 1 0.49 -12.85 -13.27
CA LEU A 1 0.51 -12.07 -12.01
C LEU A 1 0.92 -12.93 -10.83
N ILE A 2 0.27 -14.06 -10.55
CA ILE A 2 0.64 -14.98 -9.44
C ILE A 2 2.13 -15.34 -9.46
N ASP A 3 2.64 -15.85 -10.58
CA ASP A 3 4.04 -16.26 -10.70
C ASP A 3 5.02 -15.09 -10.52
N GLN A 4 4.63 -13.88 -10.91
CA GLN A 4 5.45 -12.68 -10.77
C GLN A 4 5.56 -12.25 -9.30
N VAL A 5 4.46 -12.35 -8.53
CA VAL A 5 4.46 -12.05 -7.09
C VAL A 5 5.31 -13.07 -6.33
N ALA A 6 5.18 -14.35 -6.69
CA ALA A 6 6.01 -15.42 -6.12
C ALA A 6 7.49 -15.21 -6.45
N GLN A 7 7.82 -14.95 -7.72
CA GLN A 7 9.19 -14.71 -8.16
C GLN A 7 9.80 -13.48 -7.49
N LEU A 8 9.02 -12.39 -7.32
CA LEU A 8 9.47 -11.21 -6.60
C LEU A 8 9.94 -11.53 -5.17
N LEU A 9 9.25 -12.43 -4.46
CA LEU A 9 9.67 -12.83 -3.11
C LEU A 9 10.93 -13.71 -3.12
N ILE A 10 11.12 -14.52 -4.17
CA ILE A 10 12.34 -15.30 -4.37
C ILE A 10 13.53 -14.35 -4.56
N ASP A 11 13.35 -13.30 -5.36
CA ASP A 11 14.40 -12.34 -5.72
C ASP A 11 14.73 -11.33 -4.61
N ARG A 12 13.91 -11.28 -3.54
CA ARG A 12 14.06 -10.35 -2.40
C ARG A 12 14.22 -11.13 -1.08
N PRO A 13 15.42 -11.66 -0.78
CA PRO A 13 15.67 -12.46 0.42
C PRO A 13 15.38 -11.71 1.73
N GLU A 14 15.49 -10.38 1.72
CA GLU A 14 15.21 -9.51 2.85
C GLU A 14 13.71 -9.38 3.19
N ALA A 15 12.81 -9.75 2.28
CA ALA A 15 11.37 -9.63 2.47
C ALA A 15 10.75 -10.94 2.98
N SER A 16 9.82 -10.83 3.92
CA SER A 16 9.04 -11.95 4.47
C SER A 16 7.79 -12.29 3.66
N MET A 17 7.28 -11.30 2.91
CA MET A 17 6.13 -11.41 2.01
C MET A 17 6.25 -10.43 0.85
N SER A 18 5.51 -10.67 -0.23
CA SER A 18 5.41 -9.76 -1.38
C SER A 18 3.95 -9.62 -1.83
N THR A 19 3.64 -8.54 -2.54
CA THR A 19 2.32 -8.24 -3.11
C THR A 19 2.48 -7.53 -4.47
N ALA A 20 1.38 -7.22 -5.13
CA ALA A 20 1.35 -6.41 -6.35
C ALA A 20 0.63 -5.07 -6.14
N ALA A 21 0.99 -4.11 -6.99
CA ALA A 21 0.30 -2.83 -7.09
C ALA A 21 0.32 -2.34 -8.54
N HIS A 22 -0.61 -1.45 -8.90
CA HIS A 22 -0.62 -0.78 -10.20
C HIS A 22 -0.97 0.71 -10.04
N ALA A 23 -0.60 1.52 -11.03
CA ALA A 23 -0.95 2.94 -11.04
C ALA A 23 -2.47 3.15 -11.08
N ILE A 24 -2.95 4.11 -10.31
CA ILE A 24 -4.32 4.63 -10.35
C ILE A 24 -4.40 5.69 -11.45
N SER A 25 -5.37 5.55 -12.35
CA SER A 25 -5.59 6.49 -13.46
C SER A 25 -6.74 7.48 -13.23
N GLU A 26 -7.60 7.23 -12.23
CA GLU A 26 -8.80 8.02 -11.97
C GLU A 26 -8.81 8.62 -10.57
N LEU A 27 -9.17 9.90 -10.46
CA LEU A 27 -9.26 10.60 -9.18
C LEU A 27 -10.32 9.98 -8.25
N VAL A 28 -11.42 9.47 -8.83
CA VAL A 28 -12.47 8.78 -8.05
C VAL A 28 -11.93 7.55 -7.34
N ASP A 29 -11.05 6.78 -7.98
CA ASP A 29 -10.42 5.60 -7.38
C ASP A 29 -9.41 5.99 -6.30
N PHE A 30 -8.65 7.07 -6.51
CA PHE A 30 -7.71 7.57 -5.51
C PHE A 30 -8.42 7.96 -4.21
N CYS A 31 -9.56 8.65 -4.33
CA CYS A 31 -10.39 9.09 -3.21
C CYS A 31 -11.28 7.98 -2.61
N ASN A 32 -11.42 6.83 -3.27
CA ASN A 32 -12.28 5.75 -2.81
C ASN A 32 -11.63 4.97 -1.64
N PRO A 33 -12.26 4.89 -0.44
CA PRO A 33 -11.72 4.15 0.70
C PRO A 33 -11.74 2.61 0.52
N ASN A 34 -12.45 2.10 -0.49
CA ASN A 34 -12.40 0.69 -0.88
C ASN A 34 -11.19 0.37 -1.76
N VAL A 35 -10.52 1.39 -2.30
CA VAL A 35 -9.26 1.25 -3.03
C VAL A 35 -8.13 1.50 -2.05
N VAL A 36 -7.39 0.44 -1.73
CA VAL A 36 -6.23 0.55 -0.83
C VAL A 36 -5.05 1.11 -1.61
N LYS A 37 -4.48 2.21 -1.11
CA LYS A 37 -3.27 2.82 -1.66
C LYS A 37 -2.04 2.25 -0.98
N VAL A 38 -0.93 2.20 -1.69
CA VAL A 38 0.38 1.81 -1.16
C VAL A 38 1.45 2.82 -1.58
N VAL A 39 2.35 3.13 -0.67
CA VAL A 39 3.56 3.90 -0.96
C VAL A 39 4.78 3.03 -0.74
N THR A 40 5.80 3.15 -1.59
CA THR A 40 7.01 2.33 -1.57
C THR A 40 8.28 3.16 -1.44
N ASP A 41 9.36 2.53 -0.94
CA ASP A 41 10.70 3.12 -0.98
C ASP A 41 11.36 2.93 -2.36
N ALA A 42 12.57 3.47 -2.53
CA ALA A 42 13.32 3.35 -3.78
C ALA A 42 13.67 1.90 -4.17
N ARG A 43 13.59 0.95 -3.24
CA ARG A 43 13.80 -0.48 -3.48
C ARG A 43 12.50 -1.23 -3.74
N GLN A 44 11.36 -0.55 -3.81
CA GLN A 44 10.02 -1.14 -3.93
C GLN A 44 9.58 -1.94 -2.69
N MET A 45 10.12 -1.63 -1.51
CA MET A 45 9.56 -2.11 -0.25
C MET A 45 8.37 -1.24 0.14
N ALA A 46 7.25 -1.85 0.54
CA ALA A 46 6.09 -1.10 1.01
C ALA A 46 6.44 -0.34 2.28
N LEU A 47 6.20 0.98 2.27
CA LEU A 47 6.35 1.84 3.44
C LEU A 47 5.05 1.90 4.24
N TYR A 48 3.90 1.97 3.55
CA TYR A 48 2.59 2.06 4.20
C TYR A 48 1.45 1.69 3.25
N PHE A 49 0.36 1.15 3.81
CA PHE A 49 -0.91 0.90 3.14
C PHE A 49 -2.01 1.73 3.81
N SER A 50 -2.92 2.31 3.02
CA SER A 50 -4.01 3.10 3.60
C SER A 50 -5.25 3.12 2.73
N ARG A 51 -6.41 3.27 3.37
CA ARG A 51 -7.66 3.65 2.69
C ARG A 51 -7.71 5.14 2.41
N ALA A 52 -6.97 5.97 3.15
CA ALA A 52 -6.85 7.39 2.88
C ALA A 52 -6.08 7.65 1.57
N PRO A 53 -6.32 8.77 0.87
CA PRO A 53 -5.61 9.09 -0.35
C PRO A 53 -4.15 9.47 -0.07
N ILE A 54 -3.23 8.55 -0.39
CA ILE A 54 -1.78 8.71 -0.22
C ILE A 54 -1.03 8.38 -1.52
N PRO A 55 0.06 9.10 -1.84
CA PRO A 55 0.63 10.22 -1.08
C PRO A 55 -0.16 11.53 -1.28
N TRP A 56 -0.05 12.43 -0.30
CA TRP A 56 -0.56 13.79 -0.43
C TRP A 56 0.33 14.60 -1.39
N TRP A 57 -0.22 15.05 -2.52
CA TRP A 57 0.50 15.92 -3.46
C TRP A 57 0.26 17.39 -3.13
N ARG A 58 1.10 17.95 -2.26
CA ARG A 58 0.98 19.33 -1.75
C ARG A 58 0.74 20.37 -2.84
N ASP A 59 1.58 20.37 -3.87
CA ASP A 59 1.57 21.43 -4.87
C ASP A 59 0.37 21.28 -5.83
N GLY A 60 0.00 20.05 -6.19
CA GLY A 60 -1.18 19.77 -7.01
C GLY A 60 -2.50 20.15 -6.32
N GLN A 61 -2.62 19.88 -5.02
CA GLN A 61 -3.83 20.27 -4.27
C GLN A 61 -3.90 21.79 -4.06
N THR A 62 -2.76 22.45 -3.82
CA THR A 62 -2.73 23.91 -3.63
C THR A 62 -3.03 24.67 -4.92
N ALA A 63 -2.59 24.16 -6.08
CA ALA A 63 -2.84 24.79 -7.37
C ALA A 63 -4.31 24.68 -7.83
N GLY A 64 -4.99 23.58 -7.49
CA GLY A 64 -6.38 23.33 -7.89
C GLY A 64 -7.43 23.77 -6.86
N ASN A 65 -7.05 23.96 -5.59
CA ASN A 65 -7.99 24.26 -4.50
C ASN A 65 -7.31 24.93 -3.28
N PRO A 66 -6.91 26.22 -3.37
CA PRO A 66 -6.25 26.92 -2.25
C PRO A 66 -7.14 26.95 -1.00
N GLY A 67 -6.78 26.16 0.03
CA GLY A 67 -7.51 26.09 1.29
C GLY A 67 -8.75 25.19 1.27
N GLY A 68 -8.99 24.44 0.20
CA GLY A 68 -10.09 23.47 0.17
C GLY A 68 -9.68 22.09 0.70
N ASP A 69 -10.70 21.33 1.06
CA ASP A 69 -10.64 20.01 1.71
C ASP A 69 -10.72 18.82 0.73
N ALA A 70 -10.99 19.10 -0.55
CA ALA A 70 -11.21 18.09 -1.58
C ALA A 70 -10.04 17.97 -2.56
N PHE A 71 -9.72 16.72 -2.93
CA PHE A 71 -8.75 16.44 -3.99
C PHE A 71 -9.31 16.83 -5.35
N THR A 72 -8.53 17.56 -6.14
CA THR A 72 -8.94 18.03 -7.48
C THR A 72 -8.15 17.39 -8.63
N GLN A 73 -7.00 16.79 -8.32
CA GLN A 73 -6.08 16.18 -9.29
C GLN A 73 -5.38 14.98 -8.68
N LEU A 74 -5.01 14.02 -9.54
CA LEU A 74 -4.16 12.89 -9.15
C LEU A 74 -2.72 13.34 -8.87
N PRO A 75 -2.05 12.76 -7.85
CA PRO A 75 -0.62 12.90 -7.67
C PRO A 75 0.20 12.60 -8.94
N SER A 76 1.32 13.31 -9.10
CA SER A 76 2.36 12.99 -10.08
C SER A 76 3.68 12.74 -9.34
N PRO A 77 4.29 11.53 -9.44
CA PRO A 77 3.85 10.38 -10.24
C PRO A 77 2.53 9.76 -9.75
N PRO A 78 1.83 8.95 -10.59
CA PRO A 78 0.55 8.35 -10.23
C PRO A 78 0.60 7.54 -8.93
N PRO A 79 -0.40 7.66 -8.04
CA PRO A 79 -0.47 6.86 -6.83
C PRO A 79 -0.71 5.38 -7.19
N LEU A 80 -0.30 4.48 -6.29
CA LEU A 80 -0.42 3.04 -6.51
C LEU A 80 -1.61 2.46 -5.76
N ARG A 81 -2.41 1.65 -6.45
CA ARG A 81 -3.42 0.76 -5.89
C ARG A 81 -2.81 -0.58 -5.56
N HIS A 82 -2.97 -1.01 -4.31
CA HIS A 82 -2.62 -2.36 -3.88
C HIS A 82 -3.59 -3.39 -4.49
N VAL A 83 -3.04 -4.52 -4.93
CA VAL A 83 -3.78 -5.70 -5.40
C VAL A 83 -3.69 -6.76 -4.31
N GLY A 84 -4.84 -7.28 -3.85
CA GLY A 84 -4.92 -8.27 -2.76
C GLY A 84 -4.44 -9.68 -3.14
N ILE A 85 -3.22 -9.79 -3.66
CA ILE A 85 -2.52 -11.02 -3.96
C ILE A 85 -1.18 -11.00 -3.23
N TYR A 86 -0.88 -12.09 -2.52
CA TYR A 86 0.32 -12.15 -1.71
C TYR A 86 1.10 -13.44 -1.97
N ALA A 87 2.42 -13.35 -1.87
CA ALA A 87 3.28 -14.49 -1.61
C ALA A 87 3.90 -14.34 -0.22
N TYR A 88 4.08 -15.45 0.49
CA TYR A 88 4.62 -15.49 1.84
C TYR A 88 5.73 -16.53 1.94
N ARG A 89 6.75 -16.26 2.76
CA ARG A 89 7.66 -17.33 3.20
C ARG A 89 6.91 -18.24 4.17
N ALA A 90 7.05 -19.55 4.02
CA ALA A 90 6.32 -20.52 4.85
C ALA A 90 6.52 -20.29 6.37
N GLY A 91 7.75 -19.99 6.79
CA GLY A 91 8.04 -19.69 8.19
C GLY A 91 7.34 -18.43 8.70
N PHE A 92 7.34 -17.36 7.89
CA PHE A 92 6.62 -16.14 8.24
C PHE A 92 5.10 -16.36 8.26
N LEU A 93 4.55 -17.11 7.29
CA LEU A 93 3.12 -17.41 7.23
C LEU A 93 2.63 -18.18 8.47
N ALA A 94 3.46 -19.05 9.04
CA ALA A 94 3.15 -19.76 10.28
C ALA A 94 3.19 -18.83 11.51
N GLN A 95 4.06 -17.81 11.50
CA GLN A 95 4.23 -16.85 12.59
C GLN A 95 3.19 -15.71 12.56
N PHE A 96 2.81 -15.25 11.37
CA PHE A 96 2.01 -14.05 11.14
C PHE A 96 0.67 -14.02 11.93
N PRO A 97 -0.11 -15.12 11.99
CA PRO A 97 -1.35 -15.14 12.76
C PRO A 97 -1.15 -15.04 14.29
N LEU A 98 0.06 -15.38 14.77
CA LEU A 98 0.41 -15.37 16.19
C LEU A 98 0.87 -13.98 16.67
N LEU A 99 1.16 -13.07 15.74
CA LEU A 99 1.50 -11.69 16.07
C LEU A 99 0.27 -10.97 16.64
N ASN A 100 0.49 -10.18 17.69
CA ASN A 100 -0.55 -9.32 18.23
C ASN A 100 -1.06 -8.37 17.14
N PRO A 101 -2.39 -8.20 16.99
CA PRO A 101 -2.94 -7.24 16.03
C PRO A 101 -2.35 -5.85 16.21
N ALA A 102 -1.98 -5.20 15.12
CA ALA A 102 -1.45 -3.84 15.18
C ALA A 102 -2.60 -2.86 15.41
N PRO A 103 -2.45 -1.81 16.24
CA PRO A 103 -3.49 -0.79 16.38
C PRO A 103 -3.91 -0.18 15.03
N ILE A 104 -2.94 0.08 14.15
CA ILE A 104 -3.19 0.62 12.80
C ILE A 104 -3.86 -0.36 11.85
N GLU A 105 -3.63 -1.67 12.00
CA GLU A 105 -4.35 -2.71 11.25
C GLU A 105 -5.85 -2.65 11.55
N GLN A 106 -6.22 -2.47 12.82
CA GLN A 106 -7.63 -2.40 13.23
C GLN A 106 -8.29 -1.12 12.74
N LEU A 107 -7.59 0.02 12.85
CA LEU A 107 -8.09 1.33 12.40
C LEU A 107 -8.33 1.37 10.89
N GLU A 108 -7.37 0.89 10.11
CA GLU A 108 -7.49 0.84 8.65
C GLU A 108 -8.25 -0.39 8.16
N SER A 109 -8.48 -1.40 9.00
CA SER A 109 -8.99 -2.72 8.60
C SER A 109 -8.16 -3.30 7.44
N LEU A 110 -6.84 -3.41 7.65
CA LEU A 110 -5.85 -3.90 6.69
C LEU A 110 -4.80 -4.79 7.37
N GLU A 111 -4.91 -6.12 7.17
CA GLU A 111 -4.07 -7.13 7.84
C GLU A 111 -2.57 -6.95 7.57
N GLN A 112 -2.19 -6.53 6.37
CA GLN A 112 -0.80 -6.39 5.97
C GLN A 112 -0.05 -5.30 6.76
N LEU A 113 -0.77 -4.39 7.43
CA LEU A 113 -0.16 -3.43 8.36
C LEU A 113 0.40 -4.10 9.62
N ARG A 114 -0.09 -5.29 9.98
CA ARG A 114 0.50 -6.09 11.07
C ARG A 114 1.93 -6.52 10.75
N ALA A 115 2.18 -6.89 9.49
CA ALA A 115 3.52 -7.28 9.05
C ALA A 115 4.47 -6.09 9.18
N LEU A 116 4.07 -4.92 8.66
CA LEU A 116 4.89 -3.71 8.76
C LEU A 116 5.13 -3.25 10.21
N TRP A 117 4.16 -3.46 11.11
CA TRP A 117 4.26 -3.05 12.51
C TRP A 117 5.31 -3.85 13.29
N HIS A 118 5.44 -5.15 13.01
CA HIS A 118 6.35 -6.05 13.75
C HIS A 118 7.71 -6.27 13.08
N GLY A 119 7.92 -5.74 11.88
CA GLY A 119 9.13 -5.92 11.07
C GLY A 119 9.16 -7.24 10.30
#